data_AF-A0A2W4ZSL9-F1
#
_entry.id   AF-A0A2W4ZSL9-F1
#
_cell.length_a   1.000
_cell.length_b   1.000
_cell.length_c   1.000
_cell.angle_alpha   90.00
_cell.angle_beta   90.00
_cell.angle_gamma   90.00
#
_symmetry.space_group_name_H-M   'P 1'
#
loop_
_entity.id
_entity.type
_entity.pdbx_description
1 polymer ?
#
loop_
_entity_poly.entity_id
_entity_poly.type
_entity_poly.pdbx_seq_one_letter_code
_entity_poly.pdbx_strand_id
1 'polypeptide(L)'
;MFVRLANQHRQFVQDLVLDLKALAVVLEKRGYLASCYTCGEELNSASFMVSLGGDHLIRFLVSDYGITWTEMRDDRELMKLEGAEAINQLQELANLIKYQVSPAECEAVA
;
A
#
# COMPACT_ATOMS: atom_id res chain seq x y z
N MET A 1 5.13 -29.42 8.61
CA MET A 1 5.44 -28.55 7.45
C MET A 1 4.36 -27.49 7.23
N PHE A 2 3.09 -27.87 7.02
CA PHE A 2 2.00 -26.93 6.74
C PHE A 2 1.73 -25.89 7.85
N VAL A 3 1.76 -26.30 9.13
CA VAL A 3 1.61 -25.37 10.26
C VAL A 3 2.74 -24.33 10.30
N ARG A 4 3.97 -24.74 9.97
CA ARG A 4 5.11 -23.82 9.90
C ARG A 4 4.90 -22.79 8.79
N LEU A 5 4.44 -23.22 7.62
CA LEU A 5 4.12 -22.32 6.52
C LEU A 5 3.03 -21.31 6.91
N ALA A 6 1.97 -21.75 7.59
CA ALA A 6 0.91 -20.86 8.09
C ALA A 6 1.42 -19.84 9.14
N ASN A 7 2.32 -20.25 10.03
CA ASN A 7 2.94 -19.35 11.00
C ASN A 7 3.86 -18.33 10.33
N GLN A 8 4.64 -18.76 9.33
CA GLN A 8 5.49 -17.87 8.54
C GLN A 8 4.66 -16.85 7.76
N HIS A 9 3.53 -17.26 7.18
CA HIS A 9 2.61 -16.35 6.52
C HIS A 9 2.05 -15.29 7.49
N ARG A 10 1.66 -15.69 8.71
CA ARG A 10 1.22 -14.75 9.74
C ARG A 10 2.29 -13.74 10.13
N GLN A 11 3.53 -14.18 10.33
CA GLN A 11 4.65 -13.27 10.61
C GLN A 11 4.89 -12.30 9.44
N PHE A 12 4.87 -12.80 8.20
CA PHE A 12 4.99 -11.97 7.01
C PHE A 12 3.88 -10.89 6.94
N VAL A 13 2.63 -11.25 7.24
CA VAL A 13 1.53 -10.28 7.28
C VAL A 13 1.79 -9.20 8.33
N GLN A 14 2.27 -9.59 9.53
CA GLN A 14 2.57 -8.63 10.59
C GLN A 14 3.68 -7.64 10.19
N ASP A 15 4.76 -8.14 9.58
CA ASP A 15 5.85 -7.29 9.07
C ASP A 15 5.33 -6.34 7.97
N LEU A 16 4.54 -6.86 7.02
CA LEU A 16 3.93 -6.06 5.97
C LEU A 16 3.00 -4.98 6.52
N VAL A 17 2.23 -5.26 7.57
CA VAL A 17 1.40 -4.23 8.24
C VAL A 17 2.26 -3.12 8.83
N LEU A 18 3.41 -3.44 9.43
CA LEU A 18 4.33 -2.44 9.96
C LEU A 18 4.93 -1.58 8.83
N ASP A 19 5.33 -2.20 7.74
CA ASP A 19 5.84 -1.51 6.55
C ASP A 19 4.79 -0.56 5.95
N LEU A 20 3.53 -0.99 5.85
CA LEU A 20 2.42 -0.16 5.36
C LEU A 20 2.16 1.06 6.27
N LYS A 21 2.27 0.90 7.59
CA LYS A 21 2.18 2.02 8.54
C LYS A 21 3.31 3.01 8.33
N ALA A 22 4.54 2.53 8.18
CA ALA A 22 5.69 3.39 7.90
C ALA A 22 5.54 4.11 6.55
N LEU A 23 5.08 3.40 5.52
CA LEU A 23 4.84 3.95 4.19
C LEU A 23 3.79 5.07 4.21
N ALA A 24 2.69 4.90 4.94
CA ALA A 24 1.67 5.93 5.11
C ALA A 24 2.26 7.20 5.72
N VAL A 25 3.04 7.07 6.81
CA VAL A 25 3.69 8.22 7.46
C VAL A 25 4.66 8.94 6.52
N VAL A 26 5.42 8.21 5.70
CA VAL A 26 6.36 8.80 4.74
C VAL A 26 5.61 9.56 3.63
N LEU A 27 4.50 9.00 3.14
CA LEU A 27 3.65 9.64 2.13
C LEU A 27 2.96 10.89 2.67
N GLU A 28 2.40 10.85 3.87
CA GLU A 28 1.81 12.03 4.53
C GLU A 28 2.83 13.15 4.67
N LYS A 29 4.07 12.84 5.09
CA LYS A 29 5.16 13.82 5.18
C LYS A 29 5.56 14.44 3.84
N ARG A 30 5.22 13.79 2.72
CA ARG A 30 5.47 14.28 1.36
C ARG A 30 4.25 14.98 0.75
N GLY A 31 3.17 15.15 1.50
CA GLY A 31 1.97 15.87 1.07
C GLY A 31 0.89 14.99 0.42
N TYR A 32 1.05 13.67 0.40
CA TYR A 32 0.01 12.76 -0.05
C TYR A 32 -0.98 12.47 1.07
N LEU A 33 -2.27 12.34 0.74
CA LEU A 33 -3.27 11.84 1.68
C LEU A 33 -3.14 10.32 1.76
N ALA A 34 -2.37 9.83 2.73
CA ALA A 34 -2.15 8.41 2.97
C ALA A 34 -2.59 7.99 4.36
N SER A 35 -3.10 6.78 4.50
CA SER A 35 -3.49 6.22 5.80
C SER A 35 -3.34 4.71 5.81
N CYS A 36 -3.10 4.14 6.99
CA CYS A 36 -3.06 2.70 7.19
C CYS A 36 -3.82 2.35 8.46
N TYR A 37 -4.90 1.59 8.31
CA TYR A 37 -5.73 1.13 9.42
C TYR A 37 -5.61 -0.38 9.57
N THR A 38 -5.38 -0.84 10.80
CA THR A 38 -5.46 -2.26 11.14
C THR A 38 -6.88 -2.63 11.53
N CYS A 39 -7.35 -3.80 11.11
CA CYS A 39 -8.65 -4.34 11.49
C CYS A 39 -8.46 -5.57 12.38
N GLY A 40 -9.18 -5.64 13.49
CA GLY A 40 -9.12 -6.75 14.45
C GLY A 40 -8.07 -6.61 15.55
N GLU A 41 -7.97 -7.66 16.38
CA GLU A 41 -6.91 -7.81 17.37
C GLU A 41 -5.67 -8.39 16.68
N GLU A 42 -4.49 -7.85 17.01
CA GLU A 42 -3.18 -8.17 16.41
C GLU A 42 -2.96 -7.63 14.99
N LEU A 43 -1.70 -7.50 14.56
CA LEU A 43 -1.24 -6.99 13.26
C LEU A 43 -1.54 -7.98 12.11
N ASN A 44 -2.72 -8.61 12.12
CA ASN A 44 -3.09 -9.70 11.24
C ASN A 44 -3.84 -9.21 9.98
N SER A 45 -4.24 -7.94 9.94
CA SER A 45 -4.78 -7.32 8.73
C SER A 45 -4.58 -5.81 8.71
N ALA A 46 -4.52 -5.25 7.51
CA ALA A 46 -4.56 -3.80 7.32
C ALA A 46 -5.18 -3.39 5.99
N SER A 47 -5.78 -2.19 5.98
CA SER A 47 -6.11 -1.44 4.78
C SER A 47 -5.24 -0.20 4.74
N PHE A 48 -4.33 -0.18 3.77
CA PHE A 48 -3.56 0.98 3.37
C PHE A 48 -4.29 1.70 2.23
N MET A 49 -4.34 3.02 2.29
CA MET A 49 -4.94 3.85 1.25
C MET A 49 -4.05 5.07 1.00
N VAL A 50 -3.90 5.44 -0.27
CA VAL A 50 -3.25 6.69 -0.66
C VAL A 50 -4.00 7.35 -1.82
N SER A 51 -4.25 8.65 -1.70
CA SER A 51 -4.72 9.46 -2.81
C SER A 51 -3.54 10.07 -3.56
N LEU A 52 -3.54 9.91 -4.89
CA LEU A 52 -2.55 10.51 -5.80
C LEU A 52 -3.03 11.85 -6.38
N GLY A 53 -4.14 12.40 -5.90
CA GLY A 53 -4.82 13.56 -6.48
C GLY A 53 -5.75 13.21 -7.65
N GLY A 54 -6.61 14.15 -8.05
CA GLY A 54 -7.57 13.96 -9.14
C GLY A 54 -8.51 12.76 -8.94
N ASP A 55 -9.03 12.60 -7.72
CA ASP A 55 -9.88 11.49 -7.27
C ASP A 55 -9.29 10.08 -7.53
N HIS A 56 -7.98 9.99 -7.77
CA HIS A 56 -7.27 8.72 -7.91
C HIS A 56 -6.89 8.18 -6.53
N LEU A 57 -7.51 7.06 -6.14
CA LEU A 57 -7.32 6.38 -4.87
C LEU A 57 -6.74 4.99 -5.09
N ILE A 58 -5.63 4.69 -4.43
CA ILE A 58 -5.09 3.35 -4.31
C ILE A 58 -5.51 2.78 -2.95
N ARG A 59 -5.96 1.52 -2.95
CA ARG A 59 -6.20 0.73 -1.74
C ARG A 59 -5.38 -0.56 -1.82
N PHE A 60 -4.57 -0.80 -0.79
CA PHE A 60 -3.90 -2.08 -0.58
C PHE A 60 -4.46 -2.74 0.69
N LEU A 61 -4.93 -3.98 0.56
CA LEU A 61 -5.47 -4.76 1.65
C LEU A 61 -4.60 -6.00 1.86
N VAL A 62 -4.26 -6.28 3.11
CA VAL A 62 -3.56 -7.50 3.53
C VAL A 62 -4.33 -8.13 4.68
N SER A 63 -4.49 -9.44 4.64
CA SER A 63 -5.04 -10.28 5.70
C SER A 63 -4.49 -11.70 5.61
N ASP A 64 -4.86 -12.55 6.55
CA ASP A 64 -4.65 -14.00 6.47
C ASP A 64 -5.44 -14.68 5.33
N TYR A 65 -6.52 -14.05 4.83
CA TYR A 65 -7.31 -14.53 3.69
C TYR A 65 -6.74 -14.15 2.33
N GLY A 66 -5.89 -13.12 2.26
CA GLY A 66 -5.32 -12.68 1.00
C GLY A 66 -4.81 -11.25 0.99
N ILE A 67 -4.25 -10.90 -0.17
CA ILE A 67 -3.63 -9.60 -0.46
C ILE A 67 -4.24 -9.06 -1.73
N THR A 68 -4.68 -7.80 -1.72
CA THR A 68 -5.28 -7.15 -2.89
C THR A 68 -4.80 -5.72 -3.05
N TRP A 69 -4.62 -5.30 -4.30
CA TRP A 69 -4.41 -3.92 -4.72
C TRP A 69 -5.60 -3.49 -5.56
N THR A 70 -6.16 -2.31 -5.28
CA THR A 70 -7.29 -1.75 -6.02
C THR A 70 -7.02 -0.29 -6.34
N GLU A 71 -7.19 0.09 -7.60
CA GLU A 71 -7.15 1.48 -8.05
C GLU A 71 -8.55 1.95 -8.40
N MET A 72 -8.91 3.10 -7.88
CA MET A 72 -10.19 3.75 -8.14
C MET A 72 -9.97 5.18 -8.63
N ARG A 73 -10.78 5.61 -9.59
CA ARG A 73 -10.88 7.01 -10.02
C ARG A 73 -12.33 7.35 -10.30
N ASP A 74 -12.79 8.51 -9.82
CA ASP A 74 -14.18 8.95 -10.00
C ASP A 74 -15.19 7.85 -9.59
N ASP A 75 -14.93 7.20 -8.46
CA ASP A 75 -15.69 6.06 -7.92
C ASP A 75 -15.75 4.80 -8.81
N ARG A 76 -14.89 4.70 -9.84
CA ARG A 76 -14.78 3.53 -10.72
C ARG A 76 -13.52 2.75 -10.41
N GLU A 77 -13.67 1.44 -10.19
CA GLU A 77 -12.54 0.52 -10.13
C GLU A 77 -11.87 0.44 -11.51
N LEU A 78 -10.61 0.87 -11.58
CA LEU A 78 -9.79 0.82 -12.80
C LEU A 78 -9.06 -0.50 -12.91
N MET A 79 -8.58 -1.00 -11.76
CA MET A 79 -7.76 -2.20 -11.70
C MET A 79 -7.91 -2.84 -10.33
N LYS A 80 -7.91 -4.18 -10.31
CA LYS A 80 -7.77 -4.99 -9.11
C LYS A 80 -6.78 -6.11 -9.37
N LEU A 81 -5.78 -6.21 -8.49
CA LEU A 81 -4.74 -7.25 -8.52
C LEU A 81 -4.74 -8.01 -7.20
N GLU A 82 -4.31 -9.26 -7.24
CA GLU A 82 -4.30 -10.14 -6.06
C GLU A 82 -2.93 -10.81 -5.90
N GLY A 83 -2.58 -11.17 -4.65
CA GLY A 83 -1.37 -11.91 -4.33
C GLY A 83 -0.09 -11.21 -4.77
N ALA A 84 0.73 -11.89 -5.57
CA ALA A 84 2.06 -11.41 -5.96
C ALA A 84 2.01 -10.12 -6.81
N GLU A 85 1.01 -9.96 -7.68
CA GLU A 85 0.88 -8.77 -8.51
C GLU A 85 0.55 -7.52 -7.67
N ALA A 86 -0.28 -7.69 -6.63
CA ALA A 86 -0.56 -6.62 -5.67
C ALA A 86 0.71 -6.20 -4.91
N ILE A 87 1.54 -7.16 -4.49
CA ILE A 87 2.82 -6.89 -3.82
C ILE A 87 3.78 -6.15 -4.74
N ASN A 88 3.84 -6.54 -6.02
CA ASN A 88 4.67 -5.84 -7.01
C ASN A 88 4.26 -4.38 -7.18
N GLN A 89 2.95 -4.08 -7.27
CA GLN A 89 2.49 -2.68 -7.36
C GLN A 89 2.81 -1.88 -6.09
N LEU A 90 2.69 -2.48 -4.90
CA LEU A 90 3.10 -1.84 -3.66
C LEU A 90 4.60 -1.51 -3.65
N GLN A 91 5.43 -2.41 -4.17
CA GLN A 91 6.87 -2.19 -4.30
C GLN A 91 7.18 -1.06 -5.29
N GLU A 92 6.49 -0.99 -6.42
CA GLU A 92 6.64 0.11 -7.37
C GLU A 92 6.24 1.45 -6.76
N LEU A 93 5.12 1.52 -6.04
CA LEU A 93 4.73 2.71 -5.28
C LEU A 93 5.81 3.13 -4.28
N ALA A 94 6.34 2.19 -3.50
CA ALA A 94 7.42 2.44 -2.55
C ALA A 94 8.71 2.92 -3.25
N ASN A 95 9.02 2.38 -4.43
CA ASN A 95 10.16 2.79 -5.24
C ASN A 95 9.97 4.20 -5.79
N LEU A 96 8.79 4.54 -6.30
CA LEU A 96 8.48 5.91 -6.75
C LEU A 96 8.74 6.90 -5.61
N ILE A 97 8.31 6.61 -4.39
CA ILE A 97 8.59 7.47 -3.24
C ILE A 97 10.10 7.52 -2.95
N LYS A 98 10.81 6.39 -2.98
CA LYS A 98 12.26 6.38 -2.71
C LYS A 98 13.07 7.17 -3.75
N TYR A 99 12.66 7.16 -5.01
CA TYR A 99 13.43 7.71 -6.14
C TYR A 99 12.86 9.02 -6.73
N GLN A 100 11.60 9.41 -6.43
CA GLN A 100 11.04 10.71 -6.80
C GLN A 100 11.40 11.79 -5.76
N VAL A 101 12.47 12.52 -6.09
CA VAL A 101 12.49 13.94 -6.52
C VAL A 101 11.26 14.79 -6.12
N SER A 102 11.54 15.96 -5.57
CA SER A 102 10.61 16.93 -5.00
C SER A 102 9.54 17.38 -6.02
N PRO A 103 8.27 17.63 -5.61
CA PRO A 103 7.25 18.20 -6.50
C PRO A 103 7.66 19.51 -7.22
N ALA A 104 8.64 20.23 -6.67
CA ALA A 104 9.18 21.47 -7.22
C ALA A 104 10.03 21.29 -8.49
N GLU A 105 10.43 20.06 -8.85
CA GLU A 105 11.35 19.83 -9.97
C GLU A 105 10.61 19.52 -11.29
N CYS A 106 9.28 19.35 -11.25
CA CYS A 106 8.46 19.15 -12.45
C CYS A 106 8.00 20.46 -13.12
N GLU A 107 8.13 21.61 -12.44
CA GLU A 107 7.84 22.95 -13.00
C GLU A 107 9.03 23.61 -13.70
N ALA A 108 10.24 23.04 -13.61
CA ALA A 108 11.46 23.64 -14.15
C ALA A 108 11.81 23.21 -15.59
N VAL A 109 10.94 22.44 -16.25
CA VAL A 109 11.10 22.06 -17.67
C VAL A 109 9.84 22.44 -18.44
N ALA A 110 9.60 23.74 -18.52
CA ALA A 110 8.73 24.38 -19.50
C ALA A 110 9.59 25.10 -20.55
#